data_AF-A0A7S3VWG1-F1
#
_entry.id   AF-A0A7S3VWG1-F1
#
_cell.length_a   1.000
_cell.length_b   1.000
_cell.length_c   1.000
_cell.angle_alpha   90.00
_cell.angle_beta   90.00
_cell.angle_gamma   90.00
#
_symmetry.space_group_name_H-M   'P 1'
#
loop_
_entity.id
_entity.type
_entity.pdbx_description
1 polymer ?
#
loop_
_entity_poly.entity_id
_entity_poly.type
_entity_poly.pdbx_seq_one_letter_code
_entity_poly.pdbx_strand_id
1 'polypeptide(L)'
;VGVSNGGNAVLRFAMLWPELCRGVVVVTAGLSPEPHELASLQGVPVDMYVGSNDECGFYPAMVKLEKNMRAAGISPPPALTVFEGAGHTCSPLVDAHLVFGKIYIMLHSSGPARAPLQLPALAPGLLSSEEISAKLR
;
A
#
# COMPACT_ATOMS: atom_id res chain seq x y z
N VAL A 1 4.19 2.89 5.17
CA VAL A 1 3.35 1.73 5.52
C VAL A 1 2.66 2.02 6.84
N GLY A 2 1.37 1.74 6.97
CA GLY A 2 0.62 1.98 8.21
C GLY A 2 -0.53 1.00 8.37
N VAL A 3 -0.81 0.63 9.63
CA VAL A 3 -1.87 -0.30 10.02
C VAL A 3 -2.92 0.44 10.86
N SER A 4 -4.21 0.22 10.60
CA SER A 4 -5.32 0.80 11.36
C SER A 4 -5.21 2.33 11.41
N ASN A 5 -5.11 2.93 12.60
CA ASN A 5 -4.84 4.36 12.75
C ASN A 5 -3.50 4.81 12.15
N GLY A 6 -2.49 3.95 12.16
CA GLY A 6 -1.24 4.19 11.43
C GLY A 6 -1.45 4.26 9.92
N GLY A 7 -2.42 3.51 9.38
CA GLY A 7 -2.86 3.60 7.98
C GLY A 7 -3.39 4.99 7.63
N ASN A 8 -4.24 5.54 8.50
CA ASN A 8 -4.72 6.93 8.37
C ASN A 8 -3.55 7.93 8.37
N ALA A 9 -2.60 7.75 9.29
CA ALA A 9 -1.46 8.65 9.44
C ALA A 9 -0.56 8.66 8.20
N VAL A 10 -0.20 7.49 7.65
CA VAL A 10 0.67 7.43 6.46
C VAL A 10 -0.03 7.92 5.20
N LEU A 11 -1.33 7.67 5.06
CA LEU A 11 -2.11 8.19 3.95
C LEU A 11 -2.17 9.72 4.01
N ARG A 12 -2.47 10.28 5.19
CA ARG A 12 -2.49 11.74 5.37
C ARG A 12 -1.13 12.37 5.15
N PHE A 13 -0.06 11.73 5.63
CA PHE A 13 1.31 12.17 5.38
C PHE A 13 1.60 12.23 3.87
N ALA A 14 1.28 11.16 3.13
CA ALA A 14 1.49 11.12 1.69
C ALA A 14 0.66 12.17 0.92
N MET A 15 -0.55 12.49 1.40
CA MET A 15 -1.35 13.57 0.80
C MET A 15 -0.73 14.95 1.01
N LEU A 16 0.00 15.16 2.12
CA LEU A 16 0.62 16.44 2.46
C LEU A 16 2.02 16.60 1.85
N TRP A 17 2.78 15.51 1.76
CA TRP A 17 4.16 15.49 1.26
C TRP A 17 4.38 14.35 0.25
N PRO A 18 3.66 14.33 -0.87
CA PRO A 18 3.74 13.25 -1.87
C PRO A 18 5.13 13.12 -2.48
N GLU A 19 5.89 14.21 -2.59
CA GLU A 19 7.27 14.25 -3.11
C GLU A 19 8.26 13.46 -2.25
N LEU A 20 7.95 13.25 -0.96
CA LEU A 20 8.75 12.44 -0.04
C LEU A 20 8.36 10.96 -0.08
N CYS A 21 7.30 10.62 -0.81
CA CYS A 21 6.73 9.27 -0.83
C CYS A 21 7.11 8.53 -2.12
N ARG A 22 7.49 7.26 -1.97
CA ARG A 22 7.68 6.33 -3.11
C ARG A 22 6.52 5.37 -3.31
N GLY A 23 5.63 5.31 -2.33
CA GLY A 23 4.41 4.53 -2.33
C GLY A 23 3.80 4.51 -0.94
N VAL A 24 2.54 4.13 -0.88
CA VAL A 24 1.77 4.04 0.36
C VAL A 24 1.21 2.63 0.46
N VAL A 25 1.39 2.02 1.62
CA VAL A 25 0.75 0.75 1.96
C VAL A 25 -0.12 1.00 3.18
N VAL A 26 -1.41 0.73 3.04
CA VAL A 26 -2.44 0.94 4.05
C VAL A 26 -3.08 -0.41 4.40
N VAL A 27 -2.97 -0.84 5.65
CA VAL A 27 -3.56 -2.10 6.12
C VAL A 27 -4.64 -1.76 7.14
N THR A 28 -5.91 -1.80 6.71
CA THR A 28 -7.08 -1.29 7.44
C THR A 28 -6.94 0.20 7.77
N ALA A 29 -7.89 1.03 7.33
CA ALA A 29 -7.89 2.47 7.62
C ALA A 29 -9.31 3.03 7.50
N GLY A 30 -9.55 4.12 8.20
CA GLY A 30 -10.85 4.80 8.27
C GLY A 30 -10.87 6.17 7.59
N LEU A 31 -9.75 6.65 7.05
CA LEU A 31 -9.70 7.93 6.37
C LEU A 31 -10.52 7.86 5.07
N SER A 32 -11.52 8.74 4.93
CA SER A 32 -12.39 8.86 3.75
C SER A 32 -12.25 10.27 3.15
N PRO A 33 -11.10 10.63 2.57
CA PRO A 33 -10.93 11.91 1.90
C PRO A 33 -11.82 11.99 0.66
N GLU A 34 -12.23 13.21 0.32
CA GLU A 34 -12.98 13.49 -0.90
C GLU A 34 -12.06 13.40 -2.13
N PRO A 35 -12.59 13.11 -3.33
CA PRO A 35 -11.78 12.92 -4.54
C PRO A 35 -10.80 14.06 -4.85
N HIS A 36 -11.18 15.32 -4.59
CA HIS A 36 -10.32 16.48 -4.82
C HIS A 36 -9.12 16.55 -3.86
N GLU A 37 -9.25 15.99 -2.65
CA GLU A 37 -8.16 15.92 -1.67
C GLU A 37 -7.13 14.85 -2.04
N LEU A 38 -7.51 13.87 -2.86
CA LEU A 38 -6.66 12.76 -3.28
C LEU A 38 -5.73 13.13 -4.43
N ALA A 39 -5.98 14.25 -5.12
CA ALA A 39 -5.22 14.66 -6.30
C ALA A 39 -3.70 14.80 -6.04
N SER A 40 -3.29 15.09 -4.81
CA SER A 40 -1.88 15.17 -4.43
C SER A 40 -1.15 13.82 -4.48
N LEU A 41 -1.86 12.70 -4.47
CA LEU A 41 -1.30 11.35 -4.58
C LEU A 41 -1.01 10.94 -6.03
N GLN A 42 -1.19 11.84 -7.01
CA GLN A 42 -0.89 11.54 -8.40
C GLN A 42 0.57 11.10 -8.57
N GLY A 43 0.78 9.95 -9.21
CA GLY A 43 2.10 9.35 -9.41
C GLY A 43 2.60 8.50 -8.24
N VAL A 44 1.90 8.49 -7.09
CA VAL A 44 2.27 7.70 -5.91
C VAL A 44 1.52 6.37 -5.94
N PRO A 45 2.21 5.21 -6.00
CA PRO A 45 1.56 3.90 -5.86
C PRO A 45 0.87 3.74 -4.51
N VAL A 46 -0.38 3.28 -4.51
CA VAL A 46 -1.15 3.03 -3.29
C VAL A 46 -1.67 1.59 -3.27
N ASP A 47 -1.23 0.84 -2.27
CA ASP A 47 -1.68 -0.52 -1.96
C ASP A 47 -2.49 -0.53 -0.67
N MET A 48 -3.64 -1.18 -0.70
CA MET A 48 -4.61 -1.22 0.38
C MET A 48 -5.02 -2.65 0.68
N TYR A 49 -5.18 -2.94 1.98
CA TYR A 49 -5.48 -4.28 2.48
C TYR A 49 -6.54 -4.21 3.57
N VAL A 50 -7.55 -5.09 3.54
CA VAL A 50 -8.60 -5.13 4.56
C VAL A 50 -9.26 -6.51 4.62
N GLY A 51 -9.77 -6.92 5.79
CA GLY A 51 -10.60 -8.11 5.93
C GLY A 51 -12.08 -7.82 5.68
N SER A 52 -12.83 -8.72 5.04
CA SER A 52 -14.26 -8.50 4.76
C SER A 52 -15.13 -8.51 6.04
N ASN A 53 -14.68 -9.19 7.09
CA ASN A 53 -15.33 -9.27 8.39
C ASN A 53 -14.69 -8.33 9.44
N ASP A 54 -13.98 -7.29 9.01
CA ASP A 54 -13.37 -6.30 9.93
C ASP A 54 -14.42 -5.69 10.87
N GLU A 55 -14.36 -6.10 12.13
CA GLU A 55 -15.29 -5.72 13.19
C GLU A 55 -15.13 -4.26 13.64
N CYS A 56 -14.05 -3.59 13.23
CA CYS A 56 -13.83 -2.17 13.46
C CYS A 56 -14.49 -1.28 12.39
N GLY A 57 -15.11 -1.88 11.38
CA GLY A 57 -15.86 -1.15 10.34
C GLY A 57 -14.95 -0.51 9.28
N PHE A 58 -13.69 -0.94 9.15
CA PHE A 58 -12.78 -0.38 8.14
C PHE A 58 -13.02 -0.91 6.73
N TYR A 59 -13.69 -2.06 6.56
CA TYR A 59 -13.97 -2.62 5.24
C TYR A 59 -14.75 -1.65 4.32
N PRO A 60 -15.94 -1.13 4.71
CA PRO A 60 -16.66 -0.18 3.89
C PRO A 60 -15.86 1.11 3.62
N ALA A 61 -15.06 1.57 4.59
CA ALA A 61 -14.24 2.77 4.45
C ALA A 61 -13.13 2.57 3.41
N MET A 62 -12.47 1.42 3.41
CA MET A 62 -11.40 1.08 2.47
C MET A 62 -11.93 0.90 1.04
N VAL A 63 -13.12 0.30 0.88
CA VAL A 63 -13.81 0.21 -0.42
C VAL A 63 -14.18 1.60 -0.94
N LYS A 64 -14.70 2.47 -0.06
CA LYS A 64 -15.04 3.85 -0.42
C LYS A 64 -13.78 4.65 -0.81
N LEU A 65 -12.68 4.50 -0.08
CA LEU A 65 -11.41 5.13 -0.37
C LEU A 65 -10.89 4.73 -1.76
N GLU A 66 -10.89 3.44 -2.08
CA GLU A 66 -10.47 2.95 -3.40
C GLU A 66 -11.34 3.52 -4.52
N LYS A 67 -12.66 3.53 -4.33
CA LYS A 67 -13.61 4.16 -5.27
C LYS A 67 -13.32 5.65 -5.45
N ASN A 68 -13.07 6.39 -4.37
CA ASN A 68 -12.76 7.82 -4.42
C ASN A 68 -11.44 8.08 -5.16
N MET A 69 -10.40 7.25 -4.93
CA MET A 69 -9.12 7.34 -5.64
C MET A 69 -9.29 7.04 -7.14
N ARG A 70 -10.10 6.04 -7.51
CA ARG A 70 -10.42 5.77 -8.92
C ARG A 70 -11.20 6.91 -9.57
N ALA A 71 -12.18 7.46 -8.87
CA ALA A 71 -12.97 8.60 -9.37
C ALA A 71 -12.11 9.87 -9.53
N ALA A 72 -11.10 10.05 -8.68
CA ALA A 72 -10.11 11.12 -8.81
C ALA A 72 -9.12 10.92 -9.97
N GLY A 73 -9.13 9.76 -10.64
CA GLY A 73 -8.25 9.48 -11.77
C GLY A 73 -6.78 9.27 -11.39
N ILE A 74 -6.52 8.85 -10.13
CA ILE A 74 -5.16 8.62 -9.64
C ILE A 74 -4.45 7.58 -10.52
N SER A 75 -3.24 7.92 -10.97
CA SER A 75 -2.35 7.01 -11.70
C SER A 75 -0.98 6.94 -11.02
N PRO A 76 -0.45 5.74 -10.71
CA PRO A 76 -1.02 4.43 -11.04
C PRO A 76 -2.32 4.15 -10.26
N PRO A 77 -3.23 3.33 -10.81
CA PRO A 77 -4.49 3.01 -10.14
C PRO A 77 -4.23 2.37 -8.77
N PRO A 78 -5.05 2.70 -7.75
CA PRO A 78 -4.94 2.07 -6.45
C PRO A 78 -5.27 0.56 -6.55
N ALA A 79 -4.63 -0.23 -5.69
CA ALA A 79 -4.92 -1.66 -5.54
C ALA A 79 -5.51 -1.92 -4.15
N LEU A 80 -6.73 -2.45 -4.10
CA LEU A 80 -7.36 -2.93 -2.86
C LEU A 80 -7.43 -4.46 -2.88
N THR A 81 -6.80 -5.09 -1.90
CA THR A 81 -6.93 -6.53 -1.64
C THR A 81 -7.84 -6.74 -0.44
N VAL A 82 -8.94 -7.44 -0.66
CA VAL A 82 -9.88 -7.84 0.39
C VAL A 82 -9.61 -9.30 0.77
N PHE A 83 -9.37 -9.54 2.05
CA PHE A 83 -9.21 -10.89 2.61
C PHE A 83 -10.55 -11.40 3.09
N GLU A 84 -11.16 -12.28 2.30
CA GLU A 84 -12.48 -12.84 2.60
C GLU A 84 -12.48 -13.60 3.94
N GLY A 85 -13.48 -13.33 4.77
CA GLY A 85 -13.66 -13.95 6.10
C GLY A 85 -12.74 -13.40 7.20
N ALA A 86 -11.71 -12.62 6.87
CA ALA A 86 -10.78 -12.06 7.85
C ALA A 86 -11.38 -10.88 8.62
N GLY A 87 -11.10 -10.81 9.93
CA GLY A 87 -11.48 -9.69 10.82
C GLY A 87 -10.49 -8.53 10.79
N HIS A 88 -10.42 -7.77 11.88
CA HIS A 88 -9.48 -6.65 12.05
C HIS A 88 -8.05 -7.16 12.30
N THR A 89 -7.36 -7.57 11.24
CA THR A 89 -6.02 -8.14 11.35
C THR A 89 -5.11 -7.72 10.20
N CYS A 90 -3.81 -7.71 10.47
CA CYS A 90 -2.82 -7.86 9.42
C CYS A 90 -2.87 -9.33 9.00
N SER A 91 -3.39 -9.63 7.81
CA SER A 91 -3.45 -11.00 7.30
C SER A 91 -2.09 -11.69 7.51
N PRO A 92 -2.03 -12.96 7.91
CA PRO A 92 -0.77 -13.71 7.98
C PRO A 92 -0.10 -13.86 6.61
N LEU A 93 -0.81 -13.55 5.51
CA LEU A 93 -0.26 -13.43 4.16
C LEU A 93 0.42 -12.07 3.91
N VAL A 94 0.17 -11.06 4.75
CA VAL A 94 0.93 -9.80 4.83
C VAL A 94 2.01 -10.00 5.91
N ASP A 95 2.95 -10.89 5.63
CA ASP A 95 4.12 -11.05 6.49
C ASP A 95 5.12 -9.90 6.27
N ALA A 96 6.15 -9.84 7.12
CA ALA A 96 7.19 -8.85 6.99
C ALA A 96 7.87 -8.90 5.61
N HIS A 97 8.01 -10.08 4.99
CA HIS A 97 8.67 -10.25 3.70
C HIS A 97 7.87 -9.61 2.58
N LEU A 98 6.54 -9.67 2.62
CA LEU A 98 5.69 -9.04 1.61
C LEU A 98 5.71 -7.52 1.73
N VAL A 99 5.68 -7.01 2.97
CA VAL A 99 5.82 -5.57 3.25
C VAL A 99 7.20 -5.06 2.81
N PHE A 100 8.28 -5.73 3.23
CA PHE A 100 9.64 -5.35 2.85
C PHE A 100 9.87 -5.52 1.35
N GLY A 101 9.36 -6.59 0.75
CA GLY A 101 9.43 -6.82 -0.69
C GLY A 101 8.80 -5.70 -1.50
N LYS A 102 7.62 -5.23 -1.10
CA LYS A 102 6.98 -4.05 -1.72
C LYS A 102 7.80 -2.79 -1.53
N ILE A 103 8.34 -2.55 -0.34
CA ILE A 103 9.25 -1.42 -0.09
C ILE A 103 10.47 -1.51 -1.01
N TYR A 104 11.09 -2.68 -1.14
CA TYR A 104 12.24 -2.91 -2.01
C TYR A 104 11.91 -2.64 -3.49
N ILE A 105 10.77 -3.11 -3.98
CA ILE A 105 10.32 -2.82 -5.35
C ILE A 105 10.08 -1.31 -5.53
N MET A 106 9.38 -0.66 -4.60
CA MET A 106 9.14 0.79 -4.65
C MET A 106 10.44 1.59 -4.69
N LEU A 107 11.44 1.18 -3.89
CA LEU A 107 12.77 1.80 -3.89
C LEU A 107 13.52 1.53 -5.20
N HIS A 108 13.50 0.30 -5.70
CA HIS A 108 14.16 -0.08 -6.95
C HIS A 108 13.56 0.65 -8.16
N SER A 109 12.25 0.89 -8.16
CA SER A 109 11.55 1.63 -9.21
C SER A 109 11.68 3.15 -9.06
N SER A 110 12.28 3.65 -7.97
CA SER A 110 12.35 5.08 -7.68
C SER A 110 13.66 5.71 -8.14
N GLY A 111 13.58 6.61 -9.13
CA GLY A 111 14.70 7.39 -9.67
C GLY A 111 14.77 7.37 -11.20
N PRO A 112 15.55 8.27 -11.84
CA PRO A 112 15.95 8.07 -13.23
C PRO A 112 16.71 6.75 -13.36
N ALA A 113 16.70 6.11 -14.54
CA ALA A 113 17.39 4.84 -14.82
C ALA A 113 18.93 4.94 -14.73
N ARG A 114 19.46 5.33 -13.57
CA ARG A 114 20.86 5.59 -13.31
C ARG A 114 21.26 4.83 -12.05
N ALA A 115 22.02 3.77 -12.33
CA ALA A 115 22.64 2.81 -11.42
C ALA A 115 21.64 1.91 -10.64
N PRO A 116 21.70 0.57 -10.82
CA PRO A 116 20.96 -0.34 -9.96
C PRO A 116 21.40 -0.13 -8.51
N LEU A 117 20.42 0.05 -7.63
CA LEU A 117 20.65 0.18 -6.20
C LEU A 117 21.34 -1.11 -5.73
N GLN A 118 22.55 -1.00 -5.18
CA GLN A 118 23.19 -2.14 -4.52
C GLN A 118 22.40 -2.44 -3.26
N LEU A 119 21.51 -3.42 -3.35
CA LEU A 119 20.78 -3.91 -2.20
C LEU A 119 21.78 -4.61 -1.26
N PRO A 120 21.69 -4.39 0.06
CA PRO A 120 22.37 -5.26 1.01
C PRO A 120 21.95 -6.70 0.74
N ALA A 121 22.88 -7.64 0.85
CA ALA A 121 22.58 -9.05 0.68
C ALA A 121 21.35 -9.40 1.53
N LEU A 122 20.31 -9.94 0.87
CA LEU A 122 19.09 -10.35 1.52
C LEU A 122 19.45 -11.26 2.69
N ALA A 123 18.95 -10.94 3.89
CA ALA A 123 19.11 -11.81 5.03
C ALA A 123 18.62 -13.22 4.65
N PRO A 124 19.28 -14.29 5.12
CA PRO A 124 18.87 -15.66 4.82
C PRO A 124 17.38 -15.85 5.14
N GLY A 125 16.58 -16.22 4.12
CA GLY A 125 15.14 -16.44 4.25
C GLY A 125 14.23 -15.41 3.56
N LEU A 126 14.76 -14.30 3.05
CA LEU A 126 13.97 -13.35 2.25
C LEU A 126 13.79 -13.83 0.80
N LEU A 127 12.56 -13.67 0.29
CA LEU A 127 12.17 -14.05 -1.07
C LEU A 127 12.76 -13.05 -2.09
N SER A 128 13.22 -13.58 -3.22
CA SER A 128 13.60 -12.80 -4.40
C SER A 128 12.39 -12.09 -5.03
N SER A 129 12.64 -11.04 -5.82
CA SER A 129 11.58 -10.33 -6.55
C SER A 129 10.75 -11.25 -7.45
N GLU A 130 11.35 -12.29 -8.04
CA GLU A 130 10.65 -13.28 -8.85
C GLU A 130 9.71 -14.16 -8.01
N GLU A 131 10.16 -14.59 -6.84
CA GLU A 131 9.34 -15.39 -5.91
C GLU A 131 8.17 -14.60 -5.33
N ILE A 132 8.38 -13.31 -5.03
CA ILE A 132 7.32 -12.41 -4.57
C ILE A 132 6.29 -12.22 -5.69
N SER A 133 6.75 -11.98 -6.92
CA SER A 133 5.88 -11.78 -8.09
C SER A 133 5.08 -13.04 -8.43
N ALA A 134 5.65 -14.23 -8.22
CA ALA A 134 4.97 -15.50 -8.42
C ALA A 134 3.89 -15.77 -7.36
N LYS A 135 4.10 -15.33 -6.10
CA LYS A 135 3.12 -15.49 -5.01
C LYS A 135 1.95 -14.48 -5.06
N LEU A 136 2.10 -13.38 -5.79
CA LEU A 136 1.10 -12.32 -5.90
C LEU A 136 0.13 -12.50 -7.09
N ARG A 137 0.28 -13.55 -7.89
CA ARG A 137 -0.65 -13.94 -8.98
C ARG A 137 -1.62 -15.00 -8.49
#